data_AF-A0A1Q6A377-F1
#
_entry.id   AF-A0A1Q6A377-F1
#
_cell.length_a   1.000
_cell.length_b   1.000
_cell.length_c   1.000
_cell.angle_alpha   90.00
_cell.angle_beta   90.00
_cell.angle_gamma   90.00
#
_symmetry.space_group_name_H-M   'P 1'
#
loop_
_entity.id
_entity.type
_entity.pdbx_description
1 polymer ?
#
loop_
_entity_poly.entity_id
_entity_poly.type
_entity_poly.pdbx_seq_one_letter_code
_entity_poly.pdbx_strand_id
1 'polypeptide(L)'
;MMGGITAKAQINTLAGLTGAVAVYCPAEQVKMLAASSGTTYAWLRYPGKDLTGTPVTLAGTTANLVDVPPAPGYYTYVSTSSNTNCTSDPSTPVVIYALPNITATVTGPAAACVSAIGTTVLTATAANTEATDTDVFGYTYQWSKNGTAITGATNTTYTLNATTDATLGAQAFTVSVKYIIRPACTTAVSNTQTVTVEPNPTKPTVTIVP
;
A
#
# COMPACT_ATOMS: atom_id res chain seq x y z
N MET A 1 7.23 -33.48 2.48
CA MET A 1 7.02 -32.65 1.27
C MET A 1 7.09 -31.20 1.69
N MET A 2 8.22 -30.53 1.48
CA MET A 2 8.29 -29.08 1.65
C MET A 2 7.52 -28.47 0.47
N GLY A 3 6.26 -28.10 0.69
CA GLY A 3 5.46 -27.38 -0.29
C GLY A 3 6.17 -26.07 -0.58
N GLY A 4 6.78 -25.96 -1.76
CA GLY A 4 7.37 -24.71 -2.23
C GLY A 4 6.26 -23.66 -2.31
N ILE A 5 6.23 -22.76 -1.34
CA ILE A 5 5.38 -21.59 -1.37
C ILE A 5 5.96 -20.72 -2.49
N THR A 6 5.36 -20.81 -3.68
CA THR A 6 5.75 -19.92 -4.78
C THR A 6 5.38 -18.51 -4.35
N ALA A 7 6.38 -17.68 -4.07
CA ALA A 7 6.16 -16.28 -3.74
C ALA A 7 5.38 -15.64 -4.91
N LYS A 8 4.22 -15.07 -4.60
CA LYS A 8 3.45 -14.34 -5.61
C LYS A 8 4.25 -13.12 -6.08
N ALA A 9 4.27 -12.88 -7.39
CA ALA A 9 4.89 -11.69 -7.95
C ALA A 9 4.20 -10.41 -7.46
N GLN A 10 4.99 -9.35 -7.26
CA GLN A 10 4.46 -8.05 -6.85
C GLN A 10 3.72 -7.34 -8.00
N ILE A 11 2.55 -6.81 -7.70
CA ILE A 11 1.74 -5.99 -8.60
C ILE A 11 2.25 -4.55 -8.56
N ASN A 12 2.97 -4.17 -9.61
CA ASN A 12 3.57 -2.84 -9.76
C ASN A 12 2.86 -1.98 -10.81
N THR A 13 1.97 -2.57 -11.62
CA THR A 13 1.29 -1.90 -12.73
C THR A 13 -0.15 -2.35 -12.82
N LEU A 14 -1.00 -1.55 -13.47
CA LEU A 14 -2.40 -1.90 -13.75
C LEU A 14 -2.52 -3.22 -14.52
N ALA A 15 -1.60 -3.52 -15.42
CA ALA A 15 -1.57 -4.78 -16.16
C ALA A 15 -1.40 -6.02 -15.26
N GLY A 16 -0.80 -5.85 -14.07
CA GLY A 16 -0.73 -6.90 -13.06
C GLY A 16 -2.08 -7.24 -12.42
N LEU A 17 -3.09 -6.38 -12.59
CA LEU A 17 -4.48 -6.59 -12.18
C LEU A 17 -5.33 -6.97 -13.40
N THR A 18 -5.15 -8.19 -13.90
CA THR A 18 -5.78 -8.65 -15.14
C THR A 18 -7.28 -8.35 -15.17
N GLY A 19 -7.71 -7.61 -16.19
CA GLY A 19 -9.11 -7.23 -16.45
C GLY A 19 -9.50 -5.87 -15.86
N ALA A 20 -8.85 -5.38 -14.80
CA ALA A 20 -9.16 -4.07 -14.26
C ALA A 20 -8.68 -2.96 -15.21
N VAL A 21 -9.54 -1.98 -15.46
CA VAL A 21 -9.22 -0.78 -16.26
C VAL A 21 -8.87 0.41 -15.38
N ALA A 22 -9.17 0.33 -14.08
CA ALA A 22 -8.82 1.34 -13.10
C ALA A 22 -8.61 0.71 -11.72
N VAL A 23 -7.78 1.37 -10.92
CA VAL A 23 -7.53 1.03 -9.50
C VAL A 23 -8.00 2.22 -8.68
N TYR A 24 -8.56 2.03 -7.49
CA TYR A 24 -8.98 3.10 -6.57
C TYR A 24 -8.35 2.90 -5.20
N CYS A 25 -8.11 3.99 -4.46
CA CYS A 25 -7.61 3.91 -3.10
C CYS A 25 -8.69 3.36 -2.14
N PRO A 26 -8.30 2.90 -0.94
CA PRO A 26 -9.26 2.52 0.08
C PRO A 26 -10.30 3.61 0.34
N ALA A 27 -11.58 3.24 0.34
CA ALA A 27 -12.73 4.14 0.54
C ALA A 27 -12.86 5.32 -0.44
N GLU A 28 -12.11 5.31 -1.56
CA GLU A 28 -12.25 6.32 -2.59
C GLU A 28 -13.55 6.16 -3.38
N GLN A 29 -14.20 7.29 -3.70
CA GLN A 29 -15.37 7.28 -4.57
C GLN A 29 -15.00 6.92 -6.02
N VAL A 30 -15.62 5.87 -6.51
CA VAL A 30 -15.68 5.54 -7.92
C VAL A 30 -16.71 6.45 -8.57
N LYS A 31 -16.30 7.15 -9.63
CA LYS A 31 -17.16 8.03 -10.41
C LYS A 31 -17.22 7.53 -11.85
N MET A 32 -18.42 7.31 -12.37
CA MET A 32 -18.63 6.84 -13.75
C MET A 32 -19.70 7.68 -14.45
N LEU A 33 -19.65 7.68 -15.78
CA LEU A 33 -20.63 8.33 -16.64
C LEU A 33 -21.11 7.30 -17.68
N ALA A 34 -22.42 7.06 -17.73
CA ALA A 34 -23.07 6.33 -18.81
C ALA A 34 -23.48 7.32 -19.90
N ALA A 35 -22.68 7.42 -20.97
CA ALA A 35 -22.99 8.29 -22.10
C ALA A 35 -24.06 7.64 -23.00
N SER A 36 -25.34 7.95 -22.77
CA SER A 36 -26.45 7.51 -23.62
C SER A 36 -27.55 8.58 -23.70
N SER A 37 -28.52 8.38 -24.59
CA SER A 37 -29.69 9.28 -24.73
C SER A 37 -30.87 8.92 -23.80
N GLY A 38 -30.71 7.95 -22.88
CA GLY A 38 -31.74 7.60 -21.92
C GLY A 38 -31.99 8.69 -20.88
N THR A 39 -33.20 8.70 -20.29
CA THR A 39 -33.62 9.68 -19.28
C THR A 39 -33.40 9.17 -17.85
N THR A 40 -33.39 7.86 -17.66
CA THR A 40 -33.23 7.18 -16.37
C THR A 40 -32.16 6.10 -16.53
N TYR A 41 -31.38 5.85 -15.48
CA TYR A 41 -30.32 4.85 -15.48
C TYR A 41 -30.48 3.92 -14.28
N ALA A 42 -30.13 2.65 -14.46
CA ALA A 42 -29.97 1.71 -13.37
C ALA A 42 -28.51 1.24 -13.37
N TRP A 43 -27.89 1.24 -12.19
CA TRP A 43 -26.51 0.83 -12.01
C TRP A 43 -26.45 -0.42 -11.15
N LEU A 44 -25.71 -1.42 -11.63
CA LEU A 44 -25.41 -2.64 -10.89
C LEU A 44 -23.91 -2.75 -10.66
N ARG A 45 -23.55 -3.22 -9.46
CA ARG A 45 -22.19 -3.61 -9.11
C ARG A 45 -22.14 -5.07 -8.73
N TYR A 46 -21.34 -5.84 -9.44
CA TYR A 46 -21.02 -7.23 -9.15
C TYR A 46 -19.72 -7.32 -8.35
N PRO A 47 -19.63 -8.22 -7.35
CA PRO A 47 -18.36 -8.55 -6.74
C PRO A 47 -17.50 -9.34 -7.75
N GLY A 48 -16.21 -9.03 -7.85
CA GLY A 48 -15.29 -9.75 -8.74
C GLY A 48 -15.14 -9.13 -10.13
N LYS A 49 -14.54 -9.91 -11.03
CA LYS A 49 -14.09 -9.48 -12.37
C LYS A 49 -15.12 -9.70 -13.48
N ASP A 50 -16.17 -10.45 -13.17
CA ASP A 50 -17.18 -10.89 -14.10
C ASP A 50 -18.58 -10.51 -13.57
N LEU A 51 -19.59 -10.82 -14.37
CA LEU A 51 -21.00 -10.60 -14.01
C LEU A 51 -21.56 -11.80 -13.23
N THR A 52 -20.73 -12.40 -12.36
CA THR A 52 -21.13 -13.51 -11.50
C THR A 52 -21.35 -13.05 -10.05
N GLY A 53 -21.99 -13.91 -9.25
CA GLY A 53 -22.41 -13.55 -7.90
C GLY A 53 -23.65 -12.65 -7.87
N THR A 54 -24.02 -12.22 -6.67
CA THR A 54 -25.21 -11.40 -6.46
C THR A 54 -24.87 -9.91 -6.66
N PRO A 55 -25.44 -9.23 -7.66
CA PRO A 55 -25.21 -7.81 -7.86
C PRO A 55 -25.90 -6.97 -6.78
N VAL A 56 -25.30 -5.83 -6.49
CA VAL A 56 -25.92 -4.76 -5.69
C VAL A 56 -26.46 -3.70 -6.63
N THR A 57 -27.73 -3.35 -6.48
CA THR A 57 -28.32 -2.18 -7.13
C THR A 57 -27.83 -0.92 -6.43
N LEU A 58 -27.18 -0.03 -7.17
CA LEU A 58 -26.67 1.22 -6.63
C LEU A 58 -27.77 2.29 -6.69
N ALA A 59 -27.82 3.12 -5.66
CA ALA A 59 -28.80 4.20 -5.59
C ALA A 59 -28.50 5.28 -6.64
N GLY A 60 -29.55 5.80 -7.27
CA GLY A 60 -29.46 6.89 -8.24
C GLY A 60 -29.96 6.47 -9.62
N THR A 61 -30.63 7.42 -10.30
CA THR A 61 -31.26 7.20 -11.60
C THR A 61 -30.61 8.03 -12.71
N THR A 62 -29.47 8.67 -12.44
CA THR A 62 -28.81 9.56 -13.40
C THR A 62 -27.69 8.86 -14.16
N ALA A 63 -27.28 9.45 -15.28
CA ALA A 63 -26.13 8.99 -16.07
C ALA A 63 -24.81 8.99 -15.27
N ASN A 64 -24.73 9.79 -14.21
CA ASN A 64 -23.55 9.84 -13.34
C ASN A 64 -23.73 8.87 -12.17
N LEU A 65 -22.71 8.03 -11.94
CA LEU A 65 -22.60 7.19 -10.76
C LEU A 65 -21.55 7.76 -9.82
N VAL A 66 -21.86 7.73 -8.52
CA VAL A 66 -20.89 7.85 -7.44
C VAL A 66 -21.11 6.67 -6.49
N ASP A 67 -20.09 5.85 -6.32
CA ASP A 67 -20.13 4.67 -5.46
C ASP A 67 -18.85 4.56 -4.64
N VAL A 68 -18.92 3.92 -3.47
CA VAL A 68 -17.75 3.56 -2.67
C VAL A 68 -17.78 2.04 -2.49
N PRO A 69 -16.82 1.30 -3.09
CA PRO A 69 -16.70 -0.13 -2.86
C PRO A 69 -16.57 -0.45 -1.36
N PRO A 70 -17.36 -1.40 -0.83
CA PRO A 70 -17.46 -1.64 0.61
C PRO A 70 -16.22 -2.32 1.20
N ALA A 71 -15.44 -3.00 0.36
CA ALA A 71 -14.22 -3.70 0.74
C ALA A 71 -13.22 -3.69 -0.44
N PRO A 72 -11.94 -3.98 -0.20
CA PRO A 72 -10.95 -4.14 -1.25
C PRO A 72 -11.24 -5.31 -2.19
N GLY A 73 -10.68 -5.26 -3.40
CA GLY A 73 -10.83 -6.28 -4.42
C GLY A 73 -11.46 -5.79 -5.72
N TYR A 74 -11.78 -6.75 -6.60
CA TYR A 74 -12.38 -6.47 -7.90
C TYR A 74 -13.88 -6.19 -7.81
N TYR A 75 -14.34 -5.25 -8.64
CA TYR A 75 -15.75 -4.97 -8.85
C TYR A 75 -16.03 -4.74 -10.32
N THR A 76 -17.18 -5.22 -10.77
CA THR A 76 -17.64 -5.06 -12.15
C THR A 76 -18.94 -4.27 -12.19
N TYR A 77 -18.93 -3.16 -12.93
CA TYR A 77 -20.07 -2.25 -13.06
C TYR A 77 -20.71 -2.37 -14.42
N VAL A 78 -22.04 -2.33 -14.45
CA VAL A 78 -22.84 -2.20 -15.68
C VAL A 78 -23.97 -1.20 -15.43
N SER A 79 -24.41 -0.56 -16.51
CA SER A 79 -25.58 0.31 -16.49
C SER A 79 -26.55 -0.06 -17.60
N THR A 80 -27.84 0.07 -17.33
CA THR A 80 -28.88 0.16 -18.35
C THR A 80 -29.47 1.56 -18.33
N SER A 81 -29.93 2.01 -19.50
CA SER A 81 -30.65 3.27 -19.64
C SER A 81 -32.08 3.01 -20.07
N SER A 82 -33.01 3.85 -19.65
CA SER A 82 -34.41 3.76 -20.05
C SER A 82 -35.03 5.11 -20.36
N ASN A 83 -36.08 5.07 -21.18
CA ASN A 83 -37.02 6.16 -21.38
C ASN A 83 -38.41 5.72 -20.89
N THR A 84 -39.48 6.41 -21.30
CA THR A 84 -40.85 6.08 -20.87
C THR A 84 -41.26 4.62 -21.12
N ASN A 85 -40.81 4.00 -22.22
CA ASN A 85 -41.34 2.71 -22.69
C ASN A 85 -40.27 1.66 -23.01
N CYS A 86 -38.99 2.03 -23.05
CA CYS A 86 -37.92 1.14 -23.49
C CYS A 86 -36.75 1.16 -22.51
N THR A 87 -36.09 0.00 -22.37
CA THR A 87 -34.84 -0.17 -21.62
C THR A 87 -33.79 -0.70 -22.58
N SER A 88 -32.56 -0.19 -22.49
CA SER A 88 -31.43 -0.66 -23.28
C SER A 88 -30.92 -2.01 -22.80
N ASP A 89 -30.13 -2.69 -23.64
CA ASP A 89 -29.22 -3.72 -23.17
C ASP A 89 -28.22 -3.13 -22.14
N PRO A 90 -27.64 -3.96 -21.24
CA PRO A 90 -26.58 -3.52 -20.34
C PRO A 90 -25.35 -3.01 -21.10
N SER A 91 -24.67 -2.02 -20.52
CA SER A 91 -23.40 -1.53 -21.03
C SER A 91 -22.33 -2.63 -21.07
N THR A 92 -21.26 -2.39 -21.83
CA THR A 92 -20.03 -3.17 -21.66
C THR A 92 -19.56 -3.10 -20.20
N PRO A 93 -19.18 -4.23 -19.58
CA PRO A 93 -18.74 -4.22 -18.18
C PRO A 93 -17.48 -3.37 -17.97
N VAL A 94 -17.47 -2.59 -16.89
CA VAL A 94 -16.30 -1.84 -16.43
C VAL A 94 -15.77 -2.49 -15.17
N VAL A 95 -14.54 -3.02 -15.23
CA VAL A 95 -13.91 -3.70 -14.09
C VAL A 95 -12.92 -2.75 -13.42
N ILE A 96 -13.04 -2.60 -12.10
CA ILE A 96 -12.11 -1.82 -11.28
C ILE A 96 -11.53 -2.67 -10.17
N TYR A 97 -10.45 -2.19 -9.55
CA TYR A 97 -9.90 -2.77 -8.33
C TYR A 97 -9.84 -1.73 -7.21
N ALA A 98 -10.46 -2.00 -6.07
CA ALA A 98 -10.32 -1.19 -4.86
C ALA A 98 -9.12 -1.71 -4.05
N LEU A 99 -8.10 -0.88 -3.85
CA LEU A 99 -6.91 -1.27 -3.07
C LEU A 99 -7.26 -1.45 -1.58
N PRO A 100 -6.53 -2.32 -0.89
CA PRO A 100 -6.63 -2.44 0.56
C PRO A 100 -5.84 -1.36 1.30
N ASN A 101 -6.16 -1.20 2.58
CA ASN A 101 -5.31 -0.41 3.47
C ASN A 101 -3.96 -1.13 3.67
N ILE A 102 -2.92 -0.35 3.93
CA ILE A 102 -1.58 -0.88 4.19
C ILE A 102 -1.06 -0.39 5.53
N THR A 103 -0.26 -1.23 6.16
CA THR A 103 0.55 -0.89 7.33
C THR A 103 2.02 -0.90 6.96
N ALA A 104 2.81 -0.13 7.70
CA ALA A 104 4.26 -0.15 7.64
C ALA A 104 4.81 -0.41 9.04
N THR A 105 5.87 -1.20 9.15
CA THR A 105 6.58 -1.42 10.41
C THR A 105 8.08 -1.36 10.17
N VAL A 106 8.82 -0.89 11.18
CA VAL A 106 10.28 -0.91 11.19
C VAL A 106 10.76 -1.74 12.37
N THR A 107 11.72 -2.62 12.10
CA THR A 107 12.44 -3.41 13.10
C THR A 107 13.94 -3.25 12.95
N GLY A 108 14.67 -3.40 14.05
CA GLY A 108 16.13 -3.37 14.07
C GLY A 108 16.68 -3.25 15.49
N PRO A 109 18.00 -3.10 15.64
CA PRO A 109 18.62 -2.91 16.94
C PRO A 109 18.12 -1.64 17.64
N ALA A 110 17.91 -1.72 18.96
CA ALA A 110 17.53 -0.56 19.77
C ALA A 110 18.74 0.30 20.22
N ALA A 111 19.96 -0.25 20.12
CA ALA A 111 21.20 0.46 20.44
C ALA A 111 22.35 -0.05 19.58
N ALA A 112 23.37 0.79 19.37
CA ALA A 112 24.60 0.45 18.67
C ALA A 112 25.78 1.29 19.16
N CYS A 113 26.97 0.70 19.21
CA CYS A 113 28.20 1.47 19.44
C CYS A 113 28.54 2.30 18.19
N VAL A 114 29.24 3.44 18.36
CA VAL A 114 29.71 4.29 17.24
C VAL A 114 30.48 3.47 16.18
N SER A 115 31.26 2.47 16.57
CA SER A 115 31.99 1.60 15.62
C SER A 115 31.11 0.68 14.78
N ALA A 116 29.85 0.44 15.17
CA ALA A 116 28.94 -0.51 14.54
C ALA A 116 27.85 0.15 13.67
N ILE A 117 27.80 1.49 13.63
CA ILE A 117 26.75 2.25 12.93
C ILE A 117 26.69 1.87 11.44
N GLY A 118 27.83 1.80 10.75
CA GLY A 118 27.92 1.45 9.32
C GLY A 118 27.49 0.02 8.97
N THR A 119 27.20 -0.82 9.96
CA THR A 119 26.70 -2.20 9.80
C THR A 119 25.36 -2.43 10.48
N THR A 120 24.81 -1.41 11.16
CA THR A 120 23.51 -1.49 11.83
C THR A 120 22.41 -1.33 10.79
N VAL A 121 21.54 -2.32 10.66
CA VAL A 121 20.48 -2.35 9.63
C VAL A 121 19.11 -2.29 10.27
N LEU A 122 18.27 -1.39 9.77
CA LEU A 122 16.84 -1.35 10.02
C LEU A 122 16.10 -1.96 8.83
N THR A 123 15.03 -2.71 9.10
CA THR A 123 14.20 -3.36 8.09
C THR A 123 12.79 -2.81 8.14
N ALA A 124 12.28 -2.38 6.99
CA ALA A 124 10.90 -1.98 6.80
C ALA A 124 10.08 -3.13 6.23
N THR A 125 8.89 -3.35 6.79
CA THR A 125 7.90 -4.29 6.28
C THR A 125 6.63 -3.53 5.95
N ALA A 126 6.07 -3.77 4.77
CA ALA A 126 4.75 -3.27 4.39
C ALA A 126 3.79 -4.45 4.23
N ALA A 127 2.58 -4.31 4.74
CA ALA A 127 1.58 -5.38 4.73
C ALA A 127 0.20 -4.87 4.36
N ASN A 128 -0.51 -5.68 3.58
CA ASN A 128 -1.95 -5.58 3.37
C ASN A 128 -2.67 -5.86 4.71
N THR A 129 -3.67 -5.05 5.08
CA THR A 129 -4.47 -5.28 6.30
C THR A 129 -5.62 -6.24 6.09
N GLU A 130 -5.99 -6.53 4.85
CA GLU A 130 -7.12 -7.41 4.52
C GLU A 130 -6.67 -8.85 4.37
N ALA A 131 -7.11 -9.71 5.28
CA ALA A 131 -6.74 -11.12 5.28
C ALA A 131 -7.30 -11.92 4.08
N THR A 132 -8.39 -11.44 3.49
CA THR A 132 -9.06 -12.08 2.34
C THR A 132 -8.43 -11.70 1.00
N ASP A 133 -7.67 -10.62 0.96
CA ASP A 133 -6.96 -10.20 -0.24
C ASP A 133 -5.56 -10.83 -0.26
N THR A 134 -5.39 -11.78 -1.18
CA THR A 134 -4.14 -12.53 -1.34
C THR A 134 -3.23 -11.94 -2.42
N ASP A 135 -3.58 -10.78 -2.98
CA ASP A 135 -2.73 -10.07 -3.92
C ASP A 135 -1.53 -9.46 -3.19
N VAL A 136 -0.38 -9.46 -3.85
CA VAL A 136 0.86 -8.90 -3.31
C VAL A 136 1.20 -7.67 -4.13
N PHE A 137 1.20 -6.50 -3.50
CA PHE A 137 1.49 -5.24 -4.17
C PHE A 137 2.96 -4.83 -3.99
N GLY A 138 3.46 -4.06 -4.95
CA GLY A 138 4.73 -3.36 -4.77
C GLY A 138 4.55 -1.99 -4.14
N TYR A 139 5.57 -1.59 -3.38
CA TYR A 139 5.60 -0.37 -2.61
C TYR A 139 6.85 0.46 -2.86
N THR A 140 6.73 1.77 -2.69
CA THR A 140 7.85 2.69 -2.57
C THR A 140 8.06 3.04 -1.10
N TYR A 141 9.31 3.24 -0.72
CA TYR A 141 9.72 3.55 0.66
C TYR A 141 10.43 4.90 0.69
N GLN A 142 10.30 5.62 1.79
CA GLN A 142 11.11 6.80 2.09
C GLN A 142 11.45 6.79 3.59
N TRP A 143 12.71 6.53 3.91
CA TRP A 143 13.19 6.59 5.29
C TRP A 143 13.32 8.03 5.75
N SER A 144 13.05 8.25 7.03
CA SER A 144 13.21 9.53 7.71
C SER A 144 13.93 9.35 9.04
N LYS A 145 14.78 10.32 9.38
CA LYS A 145 15.45 10.43 10.68
C LYS A 145 14.95 11.68 11.38
N ASN A 146 14.49 11.54 12.62
CA ASN A 146 13.98 12.63 13.46
C ASN A 146 12.95 13.50 12.70
N GLY A 147 12.07 12.84 11.93
CA GLY A 147 11.03 13.49 11.12
C GLY A 147 11.51 14.08 9.78
N THR A 148 12.80 14.06 9.48
CA THR A 148 13.37 14.57 8.21
C THR A 148 13.68 13.43 7.26
N ALA A 149 13.23 13.51 6.01
CA ALA A 149 13.51 12.50 5.00
C ALA A 149 15.01 12.36 4.72
N ILE A 150 15.49 11.12 4.66
CA ILE A 150 16.87 10.79 4.29
C ILE A 150 16.90 10.65 2.77
N THR A 151 17.58 11.59 2.08
CA THR A 151 17.60 11.63 0.62
C THR A 151 18.09 10.31 0.01
N GLY A 152 17.31 9.76 -0.92
CA GLY A 152 17.65 8.54 -1.65
C GLY A 152 17.41 7.23 -0.89
N ALA A 153 17.09 7.28 0.41
CA ALA A 153 16.80 6.10 1.21
C ALA A 153 15.40 5.53 0.89
N THR A 154 15.35 4.70 -0.16
CA THR A 154 14.11 4.17 -0.76
C THR A 154 14.02 2.64 -0.76
N ASN A 155 15.02 1.96 -0.21
CA ASN A 155 15.05 0.51 -0.09
C ASN A 155 14.19 0.03 1.09
N THR A 156 13.85 -1.27 1.09
CA THR A 156 13.20 -1.94 2.22
C THR A 156 14.08 -2.02 3.47
N THR A 157 15.38 -1.82 3.33
CA THR A 157 16.32 -1.73 4.44
C THR A 157 17.03 -0.37 4.45
N TYR A 158 17.43 0.06 5.64
CA TYR A 158 18.30 1.21 5.83
C TYR A 158 19.47 0.81 6.72
N THR A 159 20.67 0.77 6.15
CA THR A 159 21.90 0.68 6.93
C THR A 159 22.24 2.08 7.43
N LEU A 160 22.39 2.24 8.74
CA LEU A 160 22.75 3.51 9.34
C LEU A 160 24.09 4.01 8.75
N ASN A 161 24.16 5.30 8.46
CA ASN A 161 25.35 5.89 7.88
C ASN A 161 26.33 6.31 8.99
N ALA A 162 27.55 5.77 8.97
CA ALA A 162 28.56 6.03 10.00
C ALA A 162 28.95 7.51 10.15
N THR A 163 28.69 8.36 9.15
CA THR A 163 28.98 9.80 9.20
C THR A 163 27.79 10.62 9.71
N THR A 164 26.57 10.33 9.24
CA THR A 164 25.39 11.14 9.56
C THR A 164 24.57 10.60 10.74
N ASP A 165 24.75 9.33 11.10
CA ASP A 165 23.97 8.63 12.13
C ASP A 165 24.74 8.26 13.39
N ALA A 166 26.03 8.60 13.47
CA ALA A 166 26.87 8.28 14.62
C ALA A 166 26.79 9.27 15.80
N THR A 167 25.93 10.28 15.74
CA THR A 167 25.73 11.19 16.89
C THR A 167 25.21 10.40 18.08
N LEU A 168 25.91 10.54 19.22
CA LEU A 168 25.56 9.87 20.48
C LEU A 168 24.13 10.21 20.93
N GLY A 169 23.49 9.24 21.58
CA GLY A 169 22.12 9.35 22.08
C GLY A 169 21.08 8.76 21.14
N ALA A 170 19.81 9.02 21.46
CA ALA A 170 18.68 8.41 20.77
C ALA A 170 18.42 9.06 19.40
N GLN A 171 18.32 8.23 18.37
CA GLN A 171 17.98 8.61 17.00
C GLN A 171 16.68 7.92 16.60
N ALA A 172 15.69 8.68 16.14
CA ALA A 172 14.37 8.16 15.75
C ALA A 172 14.31 7.94 14.24
N PHE A 173 13.95 6.73 13.81
CA PHE A 173 13.78 6.38 12.41
C PHE A 173 12.33 5.96 12.13
N THR A 174 11.79 6.44 11.03
CA THR A 174 10.49 6.04 10.49
C THR A 174 10.60 5.78 8.99
N VAL A 175 9.64 5.06 8.43
CA VAL A 175 9.50 4.89 6.99
C VAL A 175 8.09 5.25 6.56
N SER A 176 7.99 5.99 5.45
CA SER A 176 6.72 6.21 4.74
C SER A 176 6.63 5.27 3.55
N VAL A 177 5.47 4.67 3.36
CA VAL A 177 5.22 3.64 2.35
C VAL A 177 4.01 4.02 1.49
N LYS A 178 4.15 3.88 0.17
CA LYS A 178 3.07 4.12 -0.81
C LYS A 178 3.01 3.00 -1.83
N TYR A 179 1.81 2.73 -2.35
CA TYR A 179 1.63 1.87 -3.52
C TYR A 179 2.40 2.38 -4.74
N ILE A 180 3.09 1.49 -5.45
CA ILE A 180 3.69 1.82 -6.76
C ILE A 180 2.58 2.09 -7.79
N ILE A 181 1.59 1.21 -7.85
CA ILE A 181 0.51 1.26 -8.84
C ILE A 181 -0.40 2.48 -8.69
N ARG A 182 -0.50 3.04 -7.48
CA ARG A 182 -1.33 4.23 -7.18
C ARG A 182 -0.71 5.08 -6.05
N PRO A 183 0.31 5.90 -6.35
CA PRO A 183 1.03 6.71 -5.34
C PRO A 183 0.19 7.80 -4.68
N ALA A 184 -0.99 8.11 -5.23
CA ALA A 184 -1.93 9.08 -4.71
C ALA A 184 -2.71 8.58 -3.47
N CYS A 185 -2.65 7.29 -3.15
CA CYS A 185 -3.28 6.76 -1.96
C CYS A 185 -2.61 7.26 -0.68
N THR A 186 -3.36 7.19 0.42
CA THR A 186 -2.89 7.54 1.75
C THR A 186 -1.57 6.82 2.05
N THR A 187 -0.61 7.57 2.58
CA THR A 187 0.72 7.06 2.91
C THR A 187 0.67 6.35 4.25
N ALA A 188 1.14 5.10 4.30
CA ALA A 188 1.37 4.43 5.58
C ALA A 188 2.67 4.93 6.19
N VAL A 189 2.64 5.31 7.46
CA VAL A 189 3.83 5.66 8.24
C VAL A 189 4.06 4.57 9.27
N SER A 190 5.30 4.14 9.43
CA SER A 190 5.64 3.09 10.39
C SER A 190 5.58 3.55 11.84
N ASN A 191 5.73 2.59 12.75
CA ASN A 191 6.22 2.88 14.09
C ASN A 191 7.57 3.61 14.04
N THR A 192 7.88 4.33 15.11
CA THR A 192 9.21 4.89 15.33
C THR A 192 10.14 3.80 15.85
N GLN A 193 11.23 3.53 15.14
CA GLN A 193 12.35 2.73 15.62
C GLN A 193 13.43 3.66 16.18
N THR A 194 13.66 3.59 17.49
CA THR A 194 14.73 4.36 18.13
C THR A 194 16.00 3.54 18.19
N VAL A 195 17.13 4.14 17.81
CA VAL A 195 18.48 3.56 17.98
C VAL A 195 19.28 4.48 18.90
N THR A 196 19.69 3.99 20.06
CA THR A 196 20.60 4.71 20.97
C THR A 196 22.05 4.46 20.56
N VAL A 197 22.74 5.52 20.15
CA VAL A 197 24.15 5.45 19.79
C VAL A 197 25.02 5.66 21.02
N GLU A 198 25.89 4.70 21.31
CA GLU A 198 26.74 4.67 22.48
C GLU A 198 28.23 4.81 22.09
N PRO A 199 29.06 5.48 22.93
CA PRO A 199 30.48 5.56 22.67
C PRO A 199 31.13 4.17 22.76
N ASN A 200 32.21 3.95 22.01
CA ASN A 200 33.01 2.75 22.18
C ASN A 200 33.68 2.77 23.57
N PRO A 201 33.78 1.63 24.28
CA PRO A 201 34.51 1.55 25.55
C PRO A 201 35.96 2.01 25.40
N THR A 202 36.51 2.63 26.44
CA THR A 202 37.93 2.98 26.49
C THR A 202 38.79 1.72 26.52
N LYS A 203 39.98 1.76 25.89
CA LYS A 203 40.94 0.66 25.93
C LYS A 203 41.26 0.28 27.40
N PRO A 204 41.24 -1.02 27.77
CA PRO A 204 41.61 -1.43 29.11
C PRO A 204 43.11 -1.24 29.36
N THR A 205 43.47 -0.88 30.59
CA THR A 205 44.85 -0.89 31.09
C THR A 205 45.13 -2.20 31.81
N VAL A 206 46.21 -2.88 31.44
CA VAL A 206 46.67 -4.11 32.11
C VAL A 206 47.92 -3.77 32.92
N THR A 207 47.85 -3.98 34.23
CA THR A 207 48.98 -3.80 35.15
C THR A 207 49.24 -5.11 35.86
N ILE A 208 50.52 -5.51 35.93
CA ILE A 208 50.94 -6.67 36.72
C ILE A 208 50.76 -6.31 38.19
N VAL A 209 49.97 -7.11 38.93
CA VAL A 209 49.82 -6.97 40.39
C VAL A 209 50.84 -7.93 41.04
N PRO A 210 51.71 -7.44 41.94
CA PRO A 210 52.71 -8.26 42.64
C PRO A 210 52.08 -9.24 43.63
#